data_AF-A0A2A2ICX6-F1
#
_entry.id   AF-A0A2A2ICX6-F1
#
_cell.length_a   1.000
_cell.length_b   1.000
_cell.length_c   1.000
_cell.angle_alpha   90.00
_cell.angle_beta   90.00
_cell.angle_gamma   90.00
#
_symmetry.space_group_name_H-M   'P 1'
#
loop_
_entity.id
_entity.type
_entity.pdbx_description
1 polymer ?
#
loop_
_entity_poly.entity_id
_entity_poly.type
_entity_poly.pdbx_seq_one_letter_code
_entity_poly.pdbx_strand_id
1 'polypeptide(L)'
;MGKFATGVTVITTKVGTEVRGMTANAFMSVSMDPKLITVSIDNNANMLKKIKKSGKFAVNVLSDQQQAISMHFAGQKIAKKEINFDFKNEIPVIKNALASIVCDVDRTYVVGDHTLIIGKVLELDMKDGDPLTFYGGKYGSYQATGMYLNNAL
;
A
#
# COMPACT_ATOMS: atom_id res chain seq x y z
N MET A 1 -8.45 16.74 -0.66
CA MET A 1 -8.21 15.95 0.57
C MET A 1 -6.76 15.98 1.10
N GLY A 2 -5.80 16.66 0.46
CA GLY A 2 -4.38 16.60 0.87
C GLY A 2 -4.00 17.25 2.23
N LYS A 3 -4.97 17.67 3.05
CA LYS A 3 -4.71 18.18 4.41
C LYS A 3 -4.77 17.09 5.48
N PHE A 4 -5.17 15.88 5.13
CA PHE A 4 -4.98 14.70 5.98
C PHE A 4 -3.64 14.05 5.61
N ALA A 5 -2.68 14.06 6.54
CA ALA A 5 -1.38 13.43 6.31
C ALA A 5 -1.53 11.91 6.28
N THR A 6 -0.76 11.26 5.40
CA THR A 6 -0.80 9.81 5.22
C THR A 6 0.61 9.25 5.10
N GLY A 7 0.80 7.99 5.46
CA GLY A 7 1.91 7.21 4.93
C GLY A 7 1.70 6.94 3.44
N VAL A 8 2.76 6.51 2.76
CA VAL A 8 2.69 6.12 1.35
C VAL A 8 2.80 4.62 1.22
N THR A 9 1.94 4.02 0.40
CA THR A 9 1.96 2.58 0.12
C THR A 9 2.10 2.28 -1.35
N VAL A 10 2.59 1.08 -1.68
CA VAL A 10 2.45 0.46 -3.00
C VAL A 10 1.58 -0.77 -2.86
N ILE A 11 0.48 -0.80 -3.59
CA ILE A 11 -0.36 -1.98 -3.74
C ILE A 11 0.25 -2.84 -4.84
N THR A 12 0.52 -4.11 -4.55
CA THR A 12 1.07 -5.07 -5.51
C THR A 12 0.15 -6.25 -5.70
N THR A 13 0.16 -6.83 -6.90
CA THR A 13 -0.54 -8.08 -7.20
C THR A 13 0.17 -8.81 -8.33
N LYS A 14 -0.20 -10.08 -8.55
CA LYS A 14 0.37 -10.93 -9.60
C LYS A 14 -0.76 -11.67 -10.33
N VAL A 15 -0.70 -11.67 -11.66
CA VAL A 15 -1.57 -12.50 -12.51
C VAL A 15 -0.69 -13.34 -13.43
N GLY A 16 -0.62 -14.65 -13.18
CA GLY A 16 0.35 -15.52 -13.84
C GLY A 16 1.78 -15.11 -13.44
N THR A 17 2.59 -14.73 -14.43
CA THR A 17 3.96 -14.18 -14.23
C THR A 17 3.99 -12.66 -14.18
N GLU A 18 2.89 -11.98 -14.49
CA GLU A 18 2.84 -10.52 -14.57
C GLU A 18 2.67 -9.90 -13.19
N VAL A 19 3.72 -9.23 -12.71
CA VAL A 19 3.68 -8.40 -11.51
C VAL A 19 3.14 -7.01 -11.84
N ARG A 20 2.27 -6.49 -10.99
CA ARG A 20 1.78 -5.12 -11.06
C ARG A 20 1.89 -4.44 -9.72
N GLY A 21 2.25 -3.16 -9.75
CA GLY A 21 2.28 -2.27 -8.59
C GLY A 21 1.57 -0.95 -8.89
N MET A 22 1.02 -0.31 -7.86
CA MET A 22 0.37 1.00 -7.94
C MET A 22 0.57 1.72 -6.62
N THR A 23 1.07 2.95 -6.68
CA THR A 23 1.18 3.80 -5.48
C THR A 23 -0.21 4.24 -5.04
N ALA A 24 -0.47 4.13 -3.75
CA ALA A 24 -1.70 4.58 -3.13
C ALA A 24 -1.44 5.08 -1.71
N ASN A 25 -2.24 6.04 -1.27
CA ASN A 25 -2.30 6.47 0.13
C ASN A 25 -3.74 6.41 0.71
N ALA A 26 -4.70 5.90 -0.07
CA ALA A 26 -6.04 5.58 0.37
C ALA A 26 -6.09 4.15 0.94
N PHE A 27 -5.39 3.95 2.06
CA PHE A 27 -5.29 2.70 2.81
C PHE A 27 -5.74 2.92 4.25
N MET A 28 -6.39 1.92 4.85
CA MET A 28 -6.83 1.98 6.24
C MET A 28 -6.92 0.57 6.85
N SER A 29 -6.58 0.45 8.14
CA SER A 29 -6.94 -0.73 8.94
C SER A 29 -8.44 -0.73 9.25
N VAL A 30 -9.11 -1.88 9.20
CA VAL A 30 -10.56 -1.98 9.35
C VAL A 30 -10.97 -2.81 10.57
N SER A 31 -10.32 -3.94 10.82
CA SER A 31 -10.70 -4.86 11.90
C SER A 31 -9.50 -5.67 12.37
N MET A 32 -9.53 -6.06 13.66
CA MET A 32 -8.53 -6.96 14.26
C MET A 32 -8.99 -8.41 14.33
N ASP A 33 -10.31 -8.68 14.42
CA ASP A 33 -10.86 -10.04 14.40
C ASP A 33 -12.19 -10.10 13.59
N PRO A 34 -12.16 -10.65 12.35
CA PRO A 34 -10.97 -11.05 11.60
C PRO A 34 -10.10 -9.84 11.24
N LYS A 35 -8.81 -10.08 10.97
CA LYS A 35 -7.87 -9.03 10.52
C LYS A 35 -8.24 -8.53 9.12
N LEU A 36 -8.75 -7.31 9.02
CA LEU A 36 -9.18 -6.70 7.77
C LEU A 36 -8.50 -5.34 7.55
N ILE A 37 -8.17 -5.06 6.29
CA ILE A 37 -7.76 -3.74 5.80
C ILE A 37 -8.63 -3.33 4.61
N THR A 38 -8.56 -2.07 4.21
CA THR A 38 -9.14 -1.60 2.95
C THR A 38 -8.17 -0.75 2.16
N VAL A 39 -8.26 -0.87 0.83
CA VAL A 39 -7.67 0.08 -0.13
C VAL A 39 -8.75 0.63 -1.04
N SER A 40 -8.68 1.92 -1.37
CA SER A 40 -9.55 2.54 -2.36
C SER A 40 -8.83 2.67 -3.69
N ILE A 41 -9.41 2.17 -4.78
CA ILE A 41 -8.81 2.16 -6.11
C ILE A 41 -9.77 2.76 -7.13
N ASP A 42 -9.28 3.71 -7.94
CA ASP A 42 -10.04 4.31 -9.04
C ASP A 42 -10.62 3.23 -9.96
N ASN A 43 -11.89 3.37 -10.33
CA ASN A 43 -12.61 2.37 -11.14
C ASN A 43 -11.99 2.12 -12.53
N ASN A 44 -11.21 3.08 -13.05
CA ASN A 44 -10.51 2.99 -14.33
C ASN A 44 -9.06 2.46 -14.19
N ALA A 45 -8.53 2.35 -12.97
CA ALA A 45 -7.17 1.87 -12.76
C ALA A 45 -7.01 0.42 -13.22
N ASN A 46 -5.95 0.14 -13.99
CA ASN A 46 -5.61 -1.22 -14.41
C ASN A 46 -5.42 -2.15 -13.19
N MET A 47 -4.91 -1.61 -12.08
CA MET A 47 -4.73 -2.33 -10.82
C MET A 47 -6.02 -3.00 -10.34
N LEU A 48 -7.17 -2.31 -10.42
CA LEU A 48 -8.46 -2.88 -10.00
C LEU A 48 -8.79 -4.16 -10.78
N LYS A 49 -8.58 -4.15 -12.10
CA LYS A 49 -8.79 -5.31 -12.96
C LYS A 49 -7.86 -6.47 -12.60
N LYS A 50 -6.60 -6.15 -12.26
CA LYS A 50 -5.59 -7.16 -11.89
C LYS A 50 -5.89 -7.79 -10.55
N ILE A 51 -6.27 -7.01 -9.53
CA ILE A 51 -6.65 -7.52 -8.22
C ILE A 51 -7.92 -8.38 -8.30
N LYS A 52 -8.94 -7.93 -9.05
CA LYS A 52 -10.16 -8.73 -9.28
C LYS A 52 -9.84 -10.08 -9.94
N LYS A 53 -8.86 -10.11 -10.85
CA LYS A 53 -8.45 -11.34 -11.55
C LYS A 53 -7.59 -12.26 -10.67
N SER A 54 -6.71 -11.71 -9.84
CA SER A 54 -5.82 -12.51 -8.99
C SER A 54 -6.49 -12.97 -7.69
N GLY A 55 -7.49 -12.25 -7.19
CA GLY A 55 -8.14 -12.49 -5.89
C GLY A 55 -7.24 -12.19 -4.69
N LYS A 56 -6.02 -11.68 -4.93
CA LYS A 56 -4.97 -11.47 -3.91
C LYS A 56 -4.21 -10.19 -4.17
N PHE A 57 -3.76 -9.53 -3.12
CA PHE A 57 -2.90 -8.35 -3.23
C PHE A 57 -2.03 -8.19 -1.99
N ALA A 58 -1.00 -7.36 -2.09
CA ALA A 58 -0.25 -6.93 -0.94
C ALA A 58 -0.24 -5.40 -0.85
N VAL A 59 -0.23 -4.88 0.38
CA VAL A 59 0.01 -3.47 0.69
C VAL A 59 1.42 -3.34 1.25
N ASN A 60 2.25 -2.51 0.63
CA ASN A 60 3.63 -2.28 1.04
C ASN A 60 3.76 -0.85 1.56
N VAL A 61 3.89 -0.68 2.87
CA VAL A 61 4.12 0.63 3.50
C VAL A 61 5.58 1.02 3.28
N LEU A 62 5.81 2.17 2.65
CA LEU A 62 7.14 2.60 2.24
C LEU A 62 7.89 3.35 3.34
N SER A 63 9.20 3.12 3.43
CA SER A 63 10.10 3.96 4.22
C SER A 63 10.41 5.28 3.52
N ASP A 64 10.88 6.26 4.27
CA ASP A 64 11.33 7.57 3.78
C ASP A 64 12.41 7.48 2.67
N GLN A 65 13.21 6.39 2.65
CA GLN A 65 14.20 6.09 1.63
C GLN A 65 13.59 5.60 0.29
N GLN A 66 12.30 5.29 0.24
CA GLN A 66 11.63 4.65 -0.90
C GLN A 66 10.77 5.61 -1.74
N GLN A 67 11.01 6.93 -1.67
CA GLN A 67 10.32 7.92 -2.50
C GLN A 67 10.38 7.59 -4.01
N ALA A 68 11.53 7.11 -4.51
CA ALA A 68 11.68 6.72 -5.91
C ALA A 68 10.76 5.55 -6.31
N ILE A 69 10.51 4.61 -5.39
CA ILE A 69 9.58 3.49 -5.61
C ILE A 69 8.15 4.03 -5.70
N SER A 70 7.75 4.91 -4.79
CA SER A 70 6.46 5.59 -4.83
C SER A 70 6.23 6.31 -6.16
N MET A 71 7.20 7.11 -6.61
CA MET A 71 7.08 7.84 -7.87
C MET A 71 7.00 6.90 -9.08
N HIS A 72 7.71 5.77 -9.07
CA HIS A 72 7.68 4.78 -10.14
C HIS A 72 6.28 4.16 -10.29
N PHE A 73 5.71 3.68 -9.19
CA PHE A 73 4.36 3.09 -9.20
C PHE A 73 3.22 4.11 -9.24
N ALA A 74 3.53 5.41 -9.18
CA ALA A 74 2.62 6.50 -9.50
C ALA A 74 2.64 6.86 -11.00
N GLY A 75 3.41 6.15 -11.83
CA GLY A 75 3.49 6.36 -13.28
C GLY A 75 4.43 7.49 -13.72
N GLN A 76 5.26 8.00 -12.80
CA GLN A 76 6.25 9.02 -13.17
C GLN A 76 7.44 8.38 -13.89
N LYS A 77 7.92 9.05 -14.94
CA LYS A 77 9.11 8.62 -15.70
C LYS A 77 10.38 8.92 -14.89
N ILE A 78 10.76 7.99 -14.03
CA ILE A 78 12.08 7.98 -13.38
C ILE A 78 12.99 7.07 -14.20
N ALA A 79 14.31 7.32 -14.17
CA ALA A 79 15.28 6.33 -14.64
C ALA A 79 14.91 4.95 -14.09
N LYS A 80 14.92 3.92 -14.94
CA LYS A 80 14.55 2.54 -14.58
C LYS A 80 15.47 2.07 -13.44
N LYS A 81 15.04 2.27 -12.19
CA LYS A 81 15.59 1.53 -11.06
C LYS A 81 15.00 0.14 -11.13
N GLU A 82 15.87 -0.85 -10.96
CA GLU A 82 15.43 -2.22 -10.73
C GLU A 82 14.60 -2.24 -9.44
N ILE A 83 13.32 -2.60 -9.57
CA ILE A 83 12.45 -2.79 -8.42
C ILE A 83 12.61 -4.24 -7.98
N ASN A 84 13.21 -4.41 -6.80
CA ASN A 84 13.36 -5.73 -6.20
C ASN A 84 12.10 -6.11 -5.43
N PHE A 85 11.59 -7.29 -5.72
CA PHE A 85 10.47 -7.89 -5.02
C PHE A 85 10.93 -9.12 -4.23
N ASP A 86 10.45 -9.25 -3.00
CA ASP A 86 10.36 -10.54 -2.34
C ASP A 86 8.97 -11.14 -2.65
N PHE A 87 8.74 -12.42 -2.30
CA PHE A 87 7.45 -13.07 -2.50
C PHE A 87 6.95 -13.68 -1.19
N LYS A 88 5.71 -13.33 -0.83
CA LYS A 88 5.00 -13.82 0.36
C LYS A 88 3.64 -14.32 -0.08
N ASN A 89 3.29 -15.57 0.28
CA ASN A 89 2.08 -16.24 -0.23
C ASN A 89 1.92 -16.10 -1.77
N GLU A 90 3.04 -16.25 -2.50
CA GLU A 90 3.15 -16.11 -3.96
C GLU A 90 2.84 -14.71 -4.53
N ILE A 91 2.59 -13.72 -3.68
CA ILE A 91 2.34 -12.33 -4.02
C ILE A 91 3.63 -11.52 -3.88
N PRO A 92 3.98 -10.68 -4.87
CA PRO A 92 5.16 -9.82 -4.82
C PRO A 92 4.99 -8.76 -3.73
N VAL A 93 5.99 -8.59 -2.89
CA VAL A 93 6.10 -7.51 -1.91
C VAL A 93 7.36 -6.69 -2.18
N ILE A 94 7.32 -5.39 -1.91
CA ILE A 94 8.46 -4.50 -2.15
C ILE A 94 9.55 -4.83 -1.13
N LYS A 95 10.74 -5.18 -1.63
CA LYS A 95 11.89 -5.46 -0.77
C LYS A 95 12.20 -4.24 0.11
N ASN A 96 12.39 -4.50 1.40
CA ASN A 96 12.66 -3.48 2.42
C ASN A 96 11.55 -2.43 2.63
N ALA A 97 10.29 -2.73 2.25
CA ALA A 97 9.16 -1.97 2.77
C ALA A 97 9.11 -2.04 4.32
N LEU A 98 8.65 -0.97 4.97
CA LEU A 98 8.48 -0.92 6.43
C LEU A 98 7.46 -1.94 6.91
N ALA A 99 6.41 -2.15 6.12
CA ALA A 99 5.48 -3.23 6.34
C ALA A 99 5.02 -3.82 5.00
N SER A 100 4.81 -5.13 4.98
CA SER A 100 4.15 -5.82 3.89
C SER A 100 2.97 -6.62 4.43
N ILE A 101 1.79 -6.39 3.84
CA ILE A 101 0.52 -6.96 4.29
C ILE A 101 -0.07 -7.73 3.12
N VAL A 102 -0.01 -9.06 3.14
CA VAL A 102 -0.58 -9.91 2.08
C VAL A 102 -2.02 -10.25 2.42
N CYS A 103 -2.92 -10.06 1.46
CA CYS A 103 -4.35 -10.18 1.64
C CYS A 103 -5.00 -11.06 0.57
N ASP A 104 -6.00 -11.84 0.99
CA ASP A 104 -7.08 -12.28 0.11
C ASP A 104 -8.11 -11.17 -0.03
N VAL A 105 -8.69 -11.02 -1.22
CA VAL A 105 -9.86 -10.14 -1.41
C VAL A 105 -11.06 -10.79 -0.70
N ASP A 106 -11.57 -10.12 0.33
CA ASP A 106 -12.76 -10.55 1.07
C ASP A 106 -14.03 -10.04 0.40
N ARG A 107 -14.13 -8.71 0.21
CA ARG A 107 -15.30 -8.02 -0.37
C ARG A 107 -14.88 -6.79 -1.16
N THR A 108 -15.73 -6.36 -2.09
CA THR A 108 -15.53 -5.10 -2.81
C THR A 108 -16.81 -4.26 -2.83
N TYR A 109 -16.67 -2.94 -2.68
CA TYR A 109 -17.78 -2.00 -2.72
C TYR A 109 -17.46 -0.86 -3.69
N VAL A 110 -18.31 -0.66 -4.70
CA VAL A 110 -18.21 0.51 -5.58
C VAL A 110 -18.76 1.72 -4.84
N VAL A 111 -17.94 2.76 -4.67
CA VAL A 111 -18.27 3.99 -3.95
C VAL A 111 -17.87 5.18 -4.82
N GLY A 112 -18.84 5.71 -5.58
CA GLY A 112 -18.59 6.78 -6.53
C GLY A 112 -17.63 6.34 -7.64
N ASP A 113 -16.54 7.09 -7.81
CA ASP A 113 -15.50 6.87 -8.82
C ASP A 113 -14.43 5.84 -8.38
N HIS A 114 -14.51 5.31 -7.16
CA HIS A 114 -13.59 4.32 -6.63
C HIS A 114 -14.29 3.01 -6.23
N THR A 115 -13.51 1.94 -6.14
CA THR A 115 -13.90 0.68 -5.51
C THR A 115 -13.06 0.49 -4.25
N LEU A 116 -13.73 0.33 -3.11
CA LEU A 116 -13.13 -0.16 -1.87
C LEU A 116 -12.91 -1.66 -1.98
N ILE A 117 -11.68 -2.11 -1.76
CA ILE A 117 -11.33 -3.53 -1.69
C ILE A 117 -11.01 -3.85 -0.24
N ILE A 118 -11.85 -4.67 0.38
CA ILE A 118 -11.61 -5.21 1.71
C ILE A 118 -10.70 -6.43 1.57
N GLY A 119 -9.55 -6.39 2.23
CA GLY A 119 -8.58 -7.47 2.25
C GLY A 119 -8.57 -8.20 3.59
N LYS A 120 -8.68 -9.52 3.58
CA LYS A 120 -8.42 -10.37 4.75
C LYS A 120 -6.93 -10.66 4.84
N VAL A 121 -6.30 -10.24 5.93
CA VAL A 121 -4.84 -10.36 6.11
C VAL A 121 -4.46 -11.83 6.30
N LEU A 122 -3.53 -12.31 5.48
CA LEU A 122 -2.95 -13.65 5.52
C LEU A 122 -1.58 -13.64 6.20
N GLU A 123 -0.77 -12.64 5.86
CA GLU A 123 0.60 -12.49 6.37
C GLU A 123 0.90 -11.00 6.56
N LEU A 124 1.59 -10.69 7.65
CA LEU A 124 2.06 -9.36 7.99
C LEU A 124 3.53 -9.45 8.38
N ASP A 125 4.36 -8.61 7.79
CA ASP A 125 5.78 -8.46 8.14
C ASP A 125 6.10 -6.98 8.32
N MET A 126 6.86 -6.65 9.35
CA MET A 126 7.14 -5.29 9.79
C MET A 126 8.62 -5.13 10.09
N LYS A 127 9.15 -3.95 9.80
CA LYS A 127 10.56 -3.58 9.97
C LYS A 127 10.64 -2.22 10.66
N ASP A 128 11.75 -2.00 11.36
CA ASP A 128 12.08 -0.69 11.92
C ASP A 128 12.41 0.33 10.82
N GLY A 129 12.21 1.61 11.14
CA GLY A 129 12.53 2.74 10.27
C GLY A 129 11.41 3.78 10.22
N ASP A 130 11.66 4.90 9.54
CA ASP A 130 10.72 6.01 9.45
C ASP A 130 9.87 5.96 8.17
N PRO A 131 8.56 6.24 8.25
CA PRO A 131 7.67 6.17 7.11
C PRO A 131 7.87 7.34 6.13
N LEU A 132 7.72 7.03 4.83
CA LEU A 132 7.49 8.06 3.83
C LEU A 132 6.10 8.65 4.06
N THR A 133 6.04 9.97 4.24
CA THR A 133 4.78 10.68 4.45
C THR A 133 4.39 11.49 3.21
N PHE A 134 3.08 11.73 3.07
CA PHE A 134 2.52 12.57 2.03
C PHE A 134 1.49 13.53 2.62
N TYR A 135 1.72 14.82 2.44
CA TYR A 135 0.87 15.90 2.94
C TYR A 135 0.94 17.12 2.02
N GLY A 136 -0.21 17.74 1.74
CA GLY A 136 -0.30 18.95 0.92
C GLY A 136 0.22 18.78 -0.51
N GLY A 137 0.22 17.55 -1.04
CA GLY A 137 0.78 17.25 -2.37
C GLY A 137 2.30 17.08 -2.39
N LYS A 138 2.95 16.97 -1.22
CA LYS A 138 4.40 16.86 -1.09
C LYS A 138 4.77 15.61 -0.29
N TYR A 139 5.90 14.99 -0.66
CA TYR A 139 6.56 14.01 0.19
C TYR A 139 7.19 14.71 1.41
N GLY A 140 7.27 13.99 2.52
CA GLY A 140 7.99 14.41 3.71
C GLY A 140 8.45 13.21 4.53
N SER A 141 9.10 13.48 5.65
CA SER A 141 9.46 12.49 6.66
C SER A 141 8.60 12.66 7.91
N TYR A 142 8.38 11.54 8.61
CA TYR A 142 7.88 11.59 9.97
C TYR A 142 8.94 12.23 10.88
N GLN A 143 8.49 13.11 11.77
CA GLN A 143 9.30 13.62 12.87
C GLN A 143 8.48 13.49 14.14
N ALA A 144 8.94 12.62 15.04
CA ALA A 144 8.34 12.51 16.36
C ALA A 144 8.48 13.86 17.09
N THR A 145 7.37 14.41 17.55
CA THR A 145 7.40 15.48 18.54
C THR A 145 7.29 14.83 19.92
N GLY A 146 8.12 15.28 20.88
CA GLY A 146 8.44 14.58 22.13
C GLY A 146 7.32 14.44 23.17
N MET A 147 6.06 14.28 22.77
CA MET A 147 4.95 13.96 23.66
C MET A 147 4.27 12.69 23.16
N TYR A 148 4.50 11.58 23.88
CA TYR A 148 3.70 10.39 23.72
C TYR A 148 2.24 10.74 24.05
N LEU A 149 1.31 10.41 23.15
CA LEU A 149 -0.07 10.21 23.57
C LEU A 149 -0.05 8.99 24.49
N ASN A 150 -0.08 9.22 25.80
CA ASN A 150 -0.32 8.14 26.75
C ASN A 150 -1.67 7.51 26.39
N ASN A 151 -1.60 6.32 25.80
CA ASN A 151 -2.72 5.47 25.38
C ASN A 151 -3.64 6.06 24.30
N ALA A 152 -3.36 5.75 23.04
CA ALA A 152 -4.39 5.69 22.00
C ALA A 152 -4.03 4.61 20.97
N LEU A 153 -4.81 3.52 21.01
CA LEU A 153 -4.84 2.28 20.21
C LEU A 153 -4.08 1.08 20.81
#